data_AF-A0A930P8N2-F1
#
_entry.id   AF-A0A930P8N2-F1
#
_cell.length_a   1.000
_cell.length_b   1.000
_cell.length_c   1.000
_cell.angle_alpha   90.00
_cell.angle_beta   90.00
_cell.angle_gamma   90.00
#
_symmetry.space_group_name_H-M   'P 1'
#
loop_
_entity.id
_entity.type
_entity.pdbx_description
1 polymer ?
#
loop_
_entity_poly.entity_id
_entity_poly.type
_entity_poly.pdbx_seq_one_letter_code
_entity_poly.pdbx_strand_id
1 'polypeptide(L)' 'MKGDILTQLQRISNQLDCIGRDMREEERVYAAELEDRLAKGITGDAAVQHYNEWMDKAGMSHLKTK' A
#
# COMPACT_ATOMS: atom_id res chain seq x y z
N MET A 1 -35.45 -3.29 -12.90
CA MET A 1 -34.37 -2.48 -13.51
C MET A 1 -33.81 -1.41 -12.59
N LYS A 2 -34.58 -0.44 -12.05
CA LYS A 2 -34.00 0.62 -11.17
C LYS A 2 -33.38 0.12 -9.85
N GLY A 3 -33.97 -0.90 -9.21
CA GLY A 3 -33.42 -1.47 -7.96
C GLY A 3 -32.07 -2.17 -8.14
N ASP A 4 -31.85 -2.79 -9.31
CA ASP A 4 -30.60 -3.49 -9.65
C ASP A 4 -29.43 -2.51 -9.84
N ILE A 5 -29.68 -1.37 -10.51
CA ILE A 5 -28.68 -0.31 -10.70
C ILE A 5 -28.23 0.29 -9.35
N LEU A 6 -29.17 0.55 -8.43
CA LEU A 6 -28.83 1.09 -7.11
C LEU A 6 -27.99 0.12 -6.28
N THR A 7 -28.32 -1.18 -6.31
CA THR A 7 -27.52 -2.22 -5.64
C THR A 7 -26.11 -2.32 -6.23
N GLN A 8 -25.97 -2.23 -7.56
CA GLN A 8 -24.68 -2.24 -8.23
C GLN A 8 -23.83 -1.02 -7.87
N LEU A 9 -24.42 0.18 -7.86
CA LEU A 9 -23.72 1.41 -7.45
C LEU A 9 -23.26 1.32 -5.99
N GLN A 10 -24.09 0.78 -5.09
CA GLN A 10 -23.69 0.59 -3.69
C GLN A 10 -22.52 -0.39 -3.57
N ARG A 11 -22.52 -1.48 -4.35
CA ARG A 11 -21.42 -2.44 -4.38
C ARG A 11 -20.12 -1.76 -4.85
N ILE A 12 -20.18 -0.97 -5.92
CA ILE A 12 -19.02 -0.22 -6.42
C ILE A 12 -18.52 0.76 -5.36
N SER A 13 -19.40 1.51 -4.71
CA SER A 13 -19.03 2.43 -3.63
C SER A 13 -18.29 1.71 -2.51
N ASN A 14 -18.82 0.57 -2.05
CA ASN A 14 -18.18 -0.20 -0.98
C ASN A 14 -16.80 -0.73 -1.40
N GLN A 15 -16.65 -1.14 -2.66
CA GLN A 15 -15.36 -1.58 -3.20
C GLN A 15 -14.34 -0.44 -3.24
N LEU A 16 -14.75 0.76 -3.66
CA LEU A 16 -13.90 1.96 -3.65
C LEU A 16 -13.47 2.33 -2.22
N ASP A 17 -14.35 2.21 -1.24
CA ASP A 17 -14.03 2.47 0.16
C ASP A 17 -13.04 1.45 0.75
N CYS A 18 -13.11 0.19 0.33
CA CYS A 18 -12.10 -0.82 0.67
C CYS A 18 -10.75 -0.48 0.03
N ILE A 19 -10.72 -0.25 -1.29
CA ILE A 19 -9.49 0.12 -2.01
C ILE A 19 -8.83 1.35 -1.38
N GLY A 20 -9.61 2.38 -1.07
CA GLY A 20 -9.08 3.59 -0.45
C GLY A 20 -8.51 3.34 0.95
N ARG A 21 -9.07 2.39 1.72
CA ARG A 21 -8.51 2.00 3.02
C ARG A 21 -7.20 1.24 2.84
N ASP A 22 -7.15 0.28 1.92
CA ASP A 22 -5.97 -0.52 1.65
C ASP A 22 -4.81 0.37 1.18
N MET A 23 -5.06 1.28 0.24
CA MET A 23 -4.06 2.25 -0.24
C MET A 23 -3.49 3.13 0.88
N ARG A 24 -4.34 3.59 1.82
CA ARG A 24 -3.88 4.41 2.96
C ARG A 24 -3.02 3.61 3.93
N GLU A 25 -3.28 2.32 4.08
CA GLU A 25 -2.46 1.45 4.92
C GLU A 25 -1.11 1.16 4.28
N GLU A 26 -1.11 0.85 2.97
CA GLU A 26 0.12 0.72 2.19
C GLU A 26 0.97 1.99 2.26
N GLU A 27 0.33 3.17 2.14
CA GLU A 27 0.99 4.46 2.29
C GLU A 27 1.67 4.67 3.63
N ARG A 28 1.00 4.30 4.72
CA ARG A 28 1.59 4.39 6.05
C ARG A 28 2.83 3.50 6.19
N VAL A 29 2.78 2.29 5.62
CA VAL A 29 3.89 1.34 5.69
C VAL A 29 5.10 1.84 4.91
N TYR A 30 4.93 2.28 3.66
CA TYR A 30 6.08 2.77 2.89
C TYR A 30 6.58 4.14 3.37
N ALA A 31 5.73 4.99 3.95
CA ALA A 31 6.16 6.23 4.57
C ALA A 31 7.03 5.97 5.81
N ALA A 32 6.62 5.04 6.67
CA ALA A 32 7.41 4.64 7.84
C ALA A 32 8.77 4.01 7.43
N GLU A 33 8.79 3.20 6.37
CA GLU A 33 10.04 2.69 5.79
C GLU A 33 10.96 3.83 5.36
N LEU A 34 10.41 4.80 4.62
CA LEU A 34 11.19 5.91 4.08
C LEU A 34 11.82 6.75 5.20
N GLU A 35 11.05 7.05 6.26
CA GLU A 35 11.56 7.76 7.44
C GLU A 35 12.70 7.01 8.12
N ASP A 36 12.54 5.70 8.34
CA ASP A 36 13.56 4.85 8.96
C ASP A 36 14.82 4.73 8.09
N ARG A 37 14.65 4.54 6.79
CA ARG A 37 15.74 4.45 5.82
C ARG A 37 16.56 5.74 5.74
N LEU A 38 15.90 6.89 5.75
CA LEU A 38 16.54 8.20 5.78
C LEU A 38 17.26 8.45 7.11
N ALA A 39 16.66 8.10 8.25
CA ALA A 39 17.28 8.22 9.56
C ALA A 39 18.57 7.38 9.67
N LYS A 40 18.62 6.23 9.00
CA LYS A 40 19.79 5.35 8.93
C LYS A 40 20.80 5.75 7.84
N GLY A 41 20.48 6.72 6.98
CA GLY A 41 21.33 7.14 5.87
C GLY A 41 21.58 6.04 4.83
N ILE A 42 20.66 5.09 4.69
CA ILE A 42 20.81 3.96 3.76
C ILE A 42 20.54 4.45 2.32
N THR A 43 21.47 4.19 1.42
CA THR A 43 21.44 4.65 0.01
C THR A 43 21.85 3.53 -0.96
N GLY A 44 21.62 3.75 -2.26
CA GLY A 44 21.99 2.81 -3.32
C GLY A 44 21.28 1.45 -3.20
N ASP A 45 21.97 0.37 -3.54
CA ASP A 45 21.41 -0.99 -3.52
C ASP A 45 20.92 -1.41 -2.13
N ALA A 46 21.58 -0.92 -1.07
CA ALA A 46 21.16 -1.18 0.31
C ALA A 46 19.78 -0.56 0.62
N ALA A 47 19.41 0.55 -0.05
CA ALA A 47 18.09 1.16 0.11
C ALA A 47 17.00 0.28 -0.50
N VAL A 48 17.27 -0.31 -1.67
CA VAL A 48 16.35 -1.24 -2.35
C VAL A 48 16.16 -2.49 -1.51
N GLN A 49 17.24 -3.06 -0.97
CA GLN A 49 17.15 -4.22 -0.10
C GLN A 49 16.34 -3.92 1.17
N HIS A 50 16.63 -2.81 1.85
CA HIS A 50 15.92 -2.40 3.05
C HIS A 50 14.41 -2.24 2.81
N TYR A 51 14.04 -1.54 1.74
CA TYR A 51 12.65 -1.35 1.34
C TYR A 51 11.95 -2.69 1.08
N ASN A 52 12.58 -3.57 0.31
CA ASN A 52 12.00 -4.87 -0.06
C ASN A 52 11.78 -5.77 1.16
N GLU A 53 12.73 -5.82 2.09
CA GLU A 53 12.59 -6.56 3.34
C GLU A 53 11.49 -5.99 4.23
N TRP A 54 11.31 -4.66 4.23
CA TRP A 54 10.24 -4.00 4.96
C TRP A 54 8.87 -4.36 4.39
N MET A 55 8.72 -4.31 3.07
CA MET A 55 7.49 -4.69 2.39
C MET A 55 7.13 -6.16 2.63
N ASP A 56 8.12 -7.07 2.63
CA ASP A 56 7.89 -8.49 2.95
C ASP A 56 7.40 -8.68 4.40
N LYS A 57 8.00 -7.97 5.37
CA LYS A 57 7.57 -8.05 6.78
C LYS A 57 6.16 -7.50 6.99
N ALA A 58 5.76 -6.50 6.22
CA ALA A 58 4.42 -5.93 6.25
C ALA A 58 3.38 -6.76 5.47
N GLY A 59 3.79 -7.85 4.81
CA GLY A 59 2.90 -8.64 3.95
C GLY A 59 2.53 -7.94 2.63
N MET A 60 3.30 -6.91 2.25
CA MET A 60 3.10 -6.08 1.06
C MET A 60 4.11 -6.41 -0.05
N SER A 61 4.44 -7.68 -0.24
CA SER A 61 5.43 -8.13 -1.23
C SER A 61 5.13 -7.69 -2.67
N HIS A 62 3.87 -7.34 -2.99
CA HIS A 62 3.47 -6.79 -4.28
C HIS A 62 4.00 -5.36 -4.55
N LEU A 63 4.45 -4.65 -3.52
CA LEU A 63 5.02 -3.30 -3.63
C LEU A 63 6.54 -3.29 -3.84
N LYS A 64 7.20 -4.44 -3.85
CA LYS A 64 8.66 -4.54 -3.98
C LYS A 64 9.20 -3.89 -5.26
N THR A 65 10.38 -3.28 -5.14
CA THR A 65 11.11 -2.68 -6.27
C THR A 65 12.27 -3.56 -6.73
N LYS A 66 12.67 -3.38 -7.99
CA LYS A 66 13.85 -4.02 -8.58
C LYS A 66 15.10 -3.18 -8.37
#